data_AF-Q554H6-F1
#
_entry.id   AF-Q554H6-F1
#
_cell.length_a   1.000
_cell.length_b   1.000
_cell.length_c   1.000
_cell.angle_alpha   90.00
_cell.angle_beta   90.00
_cell.angle_gamma   90.00
#
_symmetry.space_group_name_H-M   'P 1'
#
loop_
_entity.id
_entity.type
_entity.pdbx_description
1 polymer ?
#
loop_
_entity_poly.entity_id
_entity_poly.type
_entity_poly.pdbx_seq_one_letter_code
_entity_poly.pdbx_strand_id
1 'polypeptide(L)'
;MSNWEHGLCDCTSDIRVCCISYLWPQLQIMQQRATVEGRQCEITDCIFTALCFPCVTCLTRSQIREKHGIEGSGVMDCLTVCYCTLCTIHQQTMQLQAKGEKPSGLFMN
;
A
#
# COMPACT_ATOMS: atom_id res chain seq x y z
N MET A 1 12.19 10.85 12.25
CA MET A 1 11.68 10.61 10.88
C MET A 1 12.30 9.31 10.40
N SER A 2 11.46 8.34 10.02
CA SER A 2 11.89 7.05 9.51
C SER A 2 11.98 7.07 7.98
N ASN A 3 12.71 6.12 7.41
CA ASN A 3 12.65 5.83 5.97
C ASN A 3 11.76 4.61 5.73
N TRP A 4 11.30 4.45 4.50
CA TRP A 4 10.71 3.18 4.06
C TRP A 4 11.70 2.04 4.29
N GLU A 5 11.25 0.91 4.83
CA GLU A 5 12.14 -0.23 5.11
C GLU A 5 12.55 -0.96 3.83
N HIS A 6 11.67 -0.93 2.82
CA HIS A 6 11.91 -1.51 1.51
C HIS A 6 11.98 -0.42 0.43
N GLY A 7 12.76 -0.64 -0.61
CA GLY A 7 12.79 0.22 -1.80
C GLY A 7 11.57 0.01 -2.70
N LEU A 8 11.31 0.93 -3.62
CA LEU A 8 10.18 0.80 -4.55
C LEU A 8 10.32 -0.42 -5.47
N CYS A 9 11.51 -0.66 -6.02
CA CYS A 9 11.76 -1.79 -6.92
C CYS A 9 12.25 -3.05 -6.20
N ASP A 10 12.01 -3.18 -4.89
CA ASP A 10 12.42 -4.34 -4.09
C ASP A 10 11.41 -5.51 -4.17
N CYS A 11 10.79 -5.67 -5.35
CA CYS A 11 9.75 -6.67 -5.63
C CYS A 11 10.27 -8.12 -5.49
N THR A 12 11.59 -8.30 -5.60
CA THR A 12 12.25 -9.61 -5.51
C THR A 12 12.37 -10.13 -4.08
N SER A 13 12.27 -9.25 -3.07
CA SER A 13 12.38 -9.65 -1.67
C SER A 13 11.22 -10.54 -1.21
N ASP A 14 10.01 -10.30 -1.75
CA ASP A 14 8.84 -11.14 -1.49
C ASP A 14 8.02 -11.36 -2.77
N ILE A 15 8.44 -12.36 -3.55
CA ILE A 15 7.78 -12.74 -4.82
C ILE A 15 6.30 -13.03 -4.61
N ARG A 16 5.90 -13.61 -3.47
CA ARG A 16 4.50 -13.89 -3.14
C ARG A 16 3.66 -12.60 -3.12
N VAL A 17 4.15 -11.56 -2.45
CA VAL A 17 3.46 -10.27 -2.39
C VAL A 17 3.49 -9.56 -3.74
N CYS A 18 4.61 -9.65 -4.46
CA CYS A 18 4.68 -9.13 -5.83
C CYS A 18 3.62 -9.79 -6.73
N CYS A 19 3.47 -11.12 -6.69
CA CYS A 19 2.47 -11.84 -7.46
C CYS A 19 1.04 -11.45 -7.06
N ILE A 20 0.74 -11.36 -5.75
CA ILE A 20 -0.59 -10.95 -5.26
C ILE A 20 -0.90 -9.51 -5.67
N SER A 21 0.06 -8.59 -5.52
CA SER A 21 -0.07 -7.19 -5.91
C SER A 21 -0.26 -7.04 -7.43
N TYR A 22 0.32 -7.93 -8.23
CA TYR A 22 0.15 -7.96 -9.67
C TYR A 22 -1.22 -8.52 -10.10
N LEU A 23 -1.66 -9.60 -9.46
CA LEU A 23 -2.91 -10.29 -9.82
C LEU A 23 -4.16 -9.55 -9.31
N TRP A 24 -4.11 -8.97 -8.11
CA TRP A 24 -5.23 -8.26 -7.48
C TRP A 24 -4.81 -6.95 -6.82
N PRO A 25 -4.27 -5.99 -7.58
CA PRO A 25 -3.81 -4.71 -7.04
C PRO A 25 -4.92 -3.94 -6.32
N GLN A 26 -6.16 -3.99 -6.85
CA GLN A 26 -7.32 -3.32 -6.27
C GLN A 26 -7.71 -3.89 -4.90
N LEU A 27 -7.74 -5.22 -4.78
CA LEU A 27 -8.04 -5.87 -3.50
C LEU A 27 -6.92 -5.65 -2.48
N GLN A 28 -5.67 -5.63 -2.96
CA GLN A 28 -4.52 -5.35 -2.11
C GLN A 28 -4.59 -3.94 -1.52
N ILE A 29 -4.83 -2.92 -2.34
CA ILE A 29 -4.91 -1.53 -1.84
C ILE A 29 -6.14 -1.30 -0.95
N MET A 30 -7.24 -1.99 -1.24
CA MET A 30 -8.46 -2.01 -0.41
C MET A 30 -8.13 -2.51 1.01
N GLN A 31 -7.42 -3.63 1.10
CA GLN A 31 -6.98 -4.21 2.38
C GLN A 31 -6.01 -3.28 3.12
N GLN A 32 -5.01 -2.74 2.41
CA GLN A 32 -4.03 -1.83 2.99
C GLN A 32 -4.68 -0.56 3.55
N ARG A 33 -5.70 -0.03 2.85
CA ARG A 33 -6.46 1.12 3.31
C ARG A 33 -7.23 0.81 4.60
N ALA A 34 -7.92 -0.33 4.65
CA ALA A 34 -8.62 -0.77 5.85
C ALA A 34 -7.65 -0.93 7.03
N THR A 35 -6.48 -1.54 6.79
CA THR A 35 -5.44 -1.77 7.80
C THR A 35 -4.81 -0.47 8.30
N VAL A 36 -4.49 0.48 7.41
CA VAL A 36 -3.92 1.77 7.84
C VAL A 36 -4.93 2.57 8.67
N GLU A 37 -6.21 2.56 8.28
CA GLU A 37 -7.31 3.23 9.00
C GLU A 37 -7.76 2.47 10.26
N GLY A 38 -7.28 1.24 10.49
CA GLY A 38 -7.63 0.44 11.66
C GLY A 38 -9.07 -0.08 11.67
N ARG A 39 -9.72 -0.17 10.49
CA ARG A 39 -11.09 -0.66 10.32
C ARG A 39 -11.14 -1.93 9.48
N GLN A 40 -12.29 -2.59 9.48
CA GLN A 40 -12.54 -3.74 8.60
C GLN A 40 -12.77 -3.23 7.16
N CYS A 41 -12.45 -4.08 6.18
CA CYS A 41 -12.67 -3.78 4.78
C CYS A 41 -14.18 -3.66 4.50
N GLU A 42 -14.61 -2.52 3.94
CA GLU A 42 -16.01 -2.26 3.61
C GLU A 42 -16.22 -2.23 2.09
N ILE A 43 -17.48 -2.38 1.66
CA ILE A 43 -17.86 -2.30 0.24
C ILE A 43 -17.50 -0.92 -0.35
N THR A 44 -17.50 0.13 0.48
CA THR A 44 -17.08 1.48 0.11
C THR A 44 -15.64 1.50 -0.41
N ASP A 45 -14.73 0.74 0.19
CA ASP A 45 -13.34 0.65 -0.27
C ASP A 45 -13.23 0.00 -1.65
N CYS A 46 -14.05 -1.01 -1.92
CA CYS A 46 -14.14 -1.63 -3.25
C CYS A 46 -14.58 -0.61 -4.30
N ILE A 47 -15.58 0.22 -3.99
CA ILE A 47 -16.06 1.28 -4.90
C ILE A 47 -14.99 2.35 -5.12
N PHE A 48 -14.34 2.84 -4.06
CA PHE A 48 -13.30 3.86 -4.18
C PHE A 48 -12.08 3.37 -4.95
N THR A 49 -11.63 2.14 -4.69
CA THR A 49 -10.49 1.54 -5.38
C THR A 49 -10.81 1.23 -6.83
N ALA A 50 -12.05 0.90 -7.17
CA ALA A 50 -12.49 0.71 -8.55
C ALA A 50 -12.57 2.02 -9.34
N LEU A 51 -13.05 3.12 -8.73
CA LEU A 51 -13.27 4.39 -9.42
C LEU A 51 -12.01 5.28 -9.50
N CYS A 52 -11.17 5.31 -8.45
CA CYS A 52 -10.01 6.20 -8.36
C CYS A 52 -8.77 5.45 -7.87
N PHE A 53 -8.45 4.31 -8.50
CA PHE A 53 -7.34 3.45 -8.12
C PHE A 53 -6.01 4.17 -7.83
N PRO A 54 -5.47 5.05 -8.71
CA PRO A 54 -4.21 5.75 -8.41
C PRO A 54 -4.34 6.76 -7.26
N CYS A 55 -5.49 7.42 -7.13
CA CYS A 55 -5.76 8.40 -6.09
C CYS A 55 -5.79 7.72 -4.72
N VAL A 56 -6.53 6.61 -4.62
CA VAL A 56 -6.59 5.80 -3.39
C VAL A 56 -5.22 5.26 -3.06
N THR A 57 -4.44 4.82 -4.05
CA THR A 57 -3.07 4.35 -3.80
C THR A 57 -2.17 5.46 -3.24
N CYS A 58 -2.23 6.68 -3.80
CA CYS A 58 -1.47 7.83 -3.31
C CYS A 58 -1.91 8.23 -1.89
N LEU A 59 -3.21 8.27 -1.62
CA LEU A 59 -3.75 8.57 -0.29
C LEU A 59 -3.37 7.53 0.75
N THR A 60 -3.54 6.24 0.46
CA THR A 60 -3.12 5.15 1.37
C THR A 60 -1.62 5.22 1.63
N ARG A 61 -0.80 5.59 0.64
CA ARG A 61 0.64 5.78 0.82
C ARG A 61 0.95 6.93 1.77
N SER A 62 0.29 8.07 1.62
CA SER A 62 0.43 9.22 2.54
C SER A 62 0.04 8.82 3.96
N GLN A 63 -1.09 8.12 4.12
CA GLN A 63 -1.55 7.63 5.43
C GLN A 63 -0.54 6.68 6.08
N ILE A 64 0.04 5.74 5.33
CA ILE A 64 1.07 4.81 5.84
C ILE A 64 2.32 5.59 6.29
N ARG A 65 2.73 6.60 5.54
CA ARG A 65 3.88 7.45 5.91
C ARG A 65 3.61 8.24 7.18
N GLU A 66 2.46 8.90 7.27
CA GLU A 66 2.06 9.66 8.44
C GLU A 66 1.97 8.76 9.68
N LYS A 67 1.34 7.58 9.54
CA LYS A 67 1.21 6.59 10.62
C LYS A 67 2.55 6.06 11.13
N HIS A 68 3.55 5.90 10.26
CA HIS A 68 4.87 5.37 10.62
C HIS A 68 5.97 6.44 10.76
N GLY A 69 5.63 7.73 10.64
CA GLY A 69 6.58 8.84 10.75
C GLY A 69 7.64 8.89 9.63
N ILE A 70 7.28 8.45 8.43
CA ILE A 70 8.17 8.37 7.26
C ILE A 70 8.23 9.72 6.52
N GLU A 71 9.44 10.19 6.20
CA GLU A 71 9.66 11.48 5.54
C GLU A 71 9.27 11.50 4.05
N GLY A 72 8.80 12.66 3.58
CA GLY A 72 8.53 12.99 2.16
C GLY A 72 7.23 13.78 1.99
N SER A 73 6.63 13.74 0.79
CA SER A 73 5.48 14.58 0.46
C SER A 73 4.44 13.85 -0.38
N GLY A 74 3.18 14.31 -0.32
CA GLY A 74 2.10 13.78 -1.15
C GLY A 74 2.39 13.91 -2.67
N VAL A 75 3.18 14.91 -3.07
CA VAL A 75 3.64 15.04 -4.47
C VAL A 75 4.56 13.88 -4.85
N MET A 76 5.53 13.54 -4.00
CA MET A 76 6.40 12.39 -4.23
C MET A 76 5.65 11.07 -4.18
N ASP A 77 4.62 10.96 -3.34
CA ASP A 77 3.76 9.78 -3.27
C ASP A 77 2.98 9.58 -4.56
N CYS A 78 2.40 10.65 -5.11
CA CYS A 78 1.67 10.57 -6.36
C CYS A 78 2.62 10.33 -7.56
N LEU A 79 3.81 10.91 -7.58
CA LEU A 79 4.85 10.59 -8.58
C LEU A 79 5.27 9.11 -8.51
N THR A 80 5.42 8.58 -7.30
CA THR A 80 5.79 7.19 -7.05
C THR A 80 4.72 6.22 -7.56
N VAL A 81 3.44 6.53 -7.29
CA VAL A 81 2.29 5.79 -7.82
C VAL A 81 2.26 5.86 -9.34
N CYS A 82 2.44 7.04 -9.93
CA CYS A 82 2.46 7.21 -11.39
C CYS A 82 3.64 6.47 -12.05
N TYR A 83 4.79 6.39 -11.39
CA TYR A 83 5.96 5.69 -11.90
C TYR A 83 5.77 4.18 -11.89
N CYS A 84 5.34 3.62 -10.75
CA CYS A 84 5.03 2.21 -10.65
C CYS A 84 4.01 1.95 -9.52
N THR A 85 2.74 1.88 -9.88
CA THR A 85 1.66 1.59 -8.91
C THR A 85 1.84 0.25 -8.23
N LEU A 86 2.25 -0.79 -8.99
CA LEU A 86 2.43 -2.14 -8.47
C LEU A 86 3.58 -2.22 -7.45
N CYS A 87 4.69 -1.57 -7.76
CA CYS A 87 5.84 -1.41 -6.86
C CYS A 87 5.45 -0.67 -5.58
N THR A 88 4.60 0.35 -5.73
CA THR A 88 4.08 1.13 -4.60
C THR A 88 3.23 0.26 -3.69
N ILE A 89 2.30 -0.52 -4.25
CA ILE A 89 1.44 -1.45 -3.51
C ILE A 89 2.26 -2.54 -2.82
N HIS A 90 3.29 -3.08 -3.49
CA HIS A 90 4.22 -4.01 -2.88
C HIS A 90 4.93 -3.37 -1.68
N GLN A 91 5.52 -2.20 -1.86
CA GLN A 91 6.21 -1.46 -0.78
C GLN A 91 5.28 -1.16 0.41
N GLN A 92 4.02 -0.79 0.14
CA GLN A 92 3.01 -0.56 1.17
C GLN A 92 2.72 -1.84 1.98
N THR A 93 2.54 -2.98 1.30
CA THR A 93 2.31 -4.27 1.96
C THR A 93 3.49 -4.64 2.86
N MET A 94 4.71 -4.51 2.33
CA MET A 94 5.95 -4.80 3.06
C MET A 94 6.11 -3.90 4.27
N GLN A 95 5.79 -2.60 4.13
CA GLN A 95 5.85 -1.66 5.23
C GLN A 95 4.86 -2.03 6.34
N LEU A 96 3.61 -2.37 6.00
CA LEU A 96 2.60 -2.82 6.96
C LEU A 96 3.02 -4.11 7.64
N GLN A 97 3.57 -5.07 6.88
CA GLN A 97 4.07 -6.34 7.41
C GLN A 97 5.23 -6.13 8.38
N ALA A 98 6.21 -5.30 8.02
CA ALA A 98 7.37 -4.99 8.85
C ALA A 98 6.98 -4.28 10.16
N LYS A 99 5.91 -3.50 10.14
CA LYS A 99 5.34 -2.84 11.33
C LYS A 99 4.37 -3.72 12.12
N GLY A 100 4.14 -4.96 11.70
CA GLY A 100 3.26 -5.90 12.37
C GLY A 100 1.78 -5.57 12.23
N GLU A 101 1.40 -4.74 11.25
CA GLU A 101 0.00 -4.40 11.00
C GLU A 101 -0.69 -5.51 10.24
N LYS A 102 -1.77 -6.04 10.81
CA LYS A 102 -2.52 -7.16 10.26
C LYS A 102 -3.96 -6.73 10.01
N PRO A 103 -4.55 -7.06 8.85
CA PRO A 103 -3.95 -7.79 7.73
C PRO A 103 -3.05 -6.90 6.84
N SER A 104 -1.79 -7.26 6.61
CA SER A 104 -0.86 -6.41 5.83
C SER A 104 -1.21 -6.36 4.34
N GLY A 105 -1.91 -7.39 3.84
CA GLY A 105 -2.31 -7.56 2.46
C GLY A 105 -3.29 -8.72 2.30
N LEU A 106 -3.73 -8.97 1.06
CA LEU A 106 -4.59 -10.08 0.70
C LEU A 106 -3.87 -11.40 1.00
N PHE A 107 -4.55 -12.30 1.73
CA PHE A 107 -4.01 -13.57 2.23
C PHE A 107 -2.87 -13.45 3.26
N MET A 108 -2.69 -12.29 3.90
CA MET A 108 -1.68 -12.06 4.95
C MET A 108 -2.36 -11.67 6.26
N ASN A 109 -2.52 -12.65 7.16
CA ASN A 109 -3.18 -12.51 8.47
C ASN A 109 -2.19 -12.45 9.64
#